data_AF-A0A3D1BVE0-F1
#
_entry.id   AF-A0A3D1BVE0-F1
#
_cell.length_a   1.000
_cell.length_b   1.000
_cell.length_c   1.000
_cell.angle_alpha   90.00
_cell.angle_beta   90.00
_cell.angle_gamma   90.00
#
_symmetry.space_group_name_H-M   'P 1'
#
loop_
_entity.id
_entity.type
_entity.pdbx_description
1 polymer ?
#
loop_
_entity_poly.entity_id
_entity_poly.type
_entity_poly.pdbx_seq_one_letter_code
_entity_poly.pdbx_strand_id
1 'polypeptide(L)' 'MTKMKKRVLFFVAFLLIAAGISSCEDVLENCKICRLNTYENGNLINSAQEAEYCGSELIRIQSTPPVTIGSTTTKWECD' A
#
# COMPACT_ATOMS: atom_id res chain seq x y z
N MET A 1 37.48 -26.68 12.03
CA MET A 1 36.72 -26.01 10.94
C MET A 1 37.61 -24.99 10.25
N THR A 2 38.05 -25.28 9.02
CA THR A 2 38.98 -24.49 8.20
C THR A 2 38.46 -23.06 8.00
N LYS A 3 39.29 -22.02 8.23
CA LYS A 3 38.92 -20.58 8.20
C LYS A 3 38.14 -20.15 6.95
N MET A 4 38.33 -20.84 5.81
CA MET A 4 37.62 -20.58 4.56
C MET A 4 36.12 -20.87 4.66
N LYS A 5 35.71 -21.91 5.41
CA LYS A 5 34.30 -22.30 5.59
C LYS A 5 33.53 -21.24 6.39
N LYS A 6 34.18 -20.60 7.36
CA LYS A 6 33.60 -19.48 8.14
C LYS A 6 33.40 -18.22 7.30
N ARG A 7 34.30 -17.93 6.35
CA ARG A 7 34.15 -16.80 5.43
C ARG A 7 33.00 -17.01 4.45
N VAL A 8 32.89 -18.20 3.86
CA VAL A 8 31.79 -18.54 2.95
C VAL A 8 30.43 -18.44 3.65
N LEU A 9 30.33 -18.95 4.89
CA LEU A 9 29.10 -18.84 5.69
C LEU A 9 28.71 -17.39 5.96
N PHE A 10 29.70 -16.51 6.19
CA PHE A 10 29.47 -15.08 6.39
C PHE A 10 28.94 -14.40 5.13
N PHE A 11 29.50 -14.72 3.96
CA PHE A 11 29.03 -14.17 2.69
C PHE A 11 27.62 -14.65 2.33
N VAL A 12 27.30 -15.93 2.57
CA VAL A 12 25.96 -16.46 2.33
C VAL A 12 24.93 -15.83 3.28
N ALA A 13 25.27 -15.66 4.57
CA ALA A 13 24.40 -14.98 5.52
C ALA A 13 24.15 -13.51 5.15
N PHE A 14 25.19 -12.80 4.70
CA PHE A 14 25.06 -11.41 4.26
C PHE A 14 24.18 -11.27 3.00
N LEU A 15 24.30 -12.22 2.06
CA LEU A 15 23.50 -12.24 0.84
C LEU A 15 22.02 -12.53 1.13
N LEU A 16 21.72 -13.40 2.09
CA LEU A 16 20.36 -13.70 2.53
C LEU A 16 19.70 -12.51 3.24
N ILE A 17 20.46 -11.75 4.05
CA ILE A 17 19.95 -10.54 4.69
C ILE A 17 19.70 -9.45 3.64
N ALA A 18 20.62 -9.25 2.70
CA ALA A 18 20.46 -8.26 1.62
C ALA A 18 19.22 -8.56 0.73
N ALA A 19 18.95 -9.83 0.43
CA ALA A 19 17.76 -10.24 -0.34
C ALA A 19 16.44 -10.09 0.44
N GLY A 20 16.49 -10.10 1.79
CA GLY A 20 15.32 -9.87 2.64
C GLY A 20 14.92 -8.40 2.76
N ILE A 21 15.85 -7.47 2.52
CA ILE A 21 15.58 -6.03 2.60
C ILE A 21 14.83 -5.56 1.35
N SER A 22 15.17 -6.08 0.17
CA SER A 22 14.45 -5.77 -1.09
C SER A 22 12.99 -6.23 -1.10
N SER A 23 12.62 -7.24 -0.30
CA SER A 23 11.22 -7.65 -0.13
C SER A 23 10.42 -6.77 0.81
N CYS A 24 11.06 -5.88 1.57
CA CYS A 24 10.35 -4.93 2.44
C CYS A 24 10.15 -3.56 1.78
N GLU A 25 11.01 -3.18 0.84
CA GLU A 25 10.84 -1.91 0.11
C GLU A 25 9.59 -1.97 -0.80
N ASP A 26 9.36 -3.06 -1.52
CA ASP A 26 8.11 -3.27 -2.29
C ASP A 26 6.84 -3.36 -1.41
N VAL A 27 6.97 -3.73 -0.13
CA VAL A 27 5.84 -3.83 0.82
C VAL A 27 5.51 -2.48 1.46
N LEU A 28 6.49 -1.59 1.59
CA LEU A 28 6.33 -0.31 2.28
C LEU A 28 6.03 0.86 1.34
N GLU A 29 6.37 0.76 0.05
CA GLU A 29 6.41 1.95 -0.81
C GLU A 29 5.06 2.50 -1.28
N ASN A 30 3.92 1.82 -1.08
CA ASN A 30 2.62 2.35 -1.51
C ASN A 30 1.46 1.90 -0.61
N CYS A 31 1.57 2.08 0.70
CA CYS A 31 0.40 2.00 1.59
C CYS A 31 -0.22 3.40 1.74
N LYS A 32 -1.54 3.52 1.60
CA LYS A 32 -2.28 4.76 1.87
C LYS A 32 -3.52 4.46 2.67
N ILE A 33 -3.96 5.44 3.45
CA ILE A 33 -5.25 5.35 4.14
C ILE A 33 -6.32 5.87 3.19
N CYS A 34 -7.24 5.00 2.79
CA CYS A 34 -8.34 5.38 1.92
C CYS A 34 -9.67 5.36 2.67
N ARG A 35 -10.58 6.21 2.22
CA ARG A 35 -11.98 6.29 2.68
C ARG A 35 -12.91 6.51 1.51
N LEU A 36 -14.13 6.00 1.64
CA LEU A 36 -15.20 6.23 0.69
C LEU A 36 -16.01 7.45 1.14
N ASN A 37 -15.87 8.56 0.42
CA ASN A 37 -16.54 9.81 0.72
C ASN A 37 -17.73 10.02 -0.21
N THR A 38 -18.83 10.50 0.36
CA THR A 38 -20.03 10.88 -0.38
C THR A 38 -20.29 12.36 -0.24
N TYR A 39 -20.40 13.03 -1.38
CA TYR A 39 -20.62 14.46 -1.50
C TYR A 39 -22.00 14.73 -2.07
N GLU A 40 -22.69 15.74 -1.58
CA GLU A 40 -23.90 16.29 -2.19
C GLU A 40 -23.64 17.74 -2.56
N ASN A 41 -23.81 18.09 -3.83
CA ASN A 41 -23.51 19.43 -4.35
C ASN A 41 -22.08 19.92 -4.01
N GLY A 42 -21.12 18.99 -3.94
CA GLY A 42 -19.73 19.27 -3.58
C GLY A 42 -19.43 19.34 -2.08
N ASN A 43 -20.45 19.24 -1.22
CA ASN A 43 -20.27 19.20 0.23
C ASN A 43 -20.18 17.76 0.73
N LEU A 44 -19.20 17.45 1.57
CA LEU A 44 -19.09 16.13 2.19
C LEU A 44 -20.29 15.92 3.14
N ILE A 45 -21.10 14.90 2.85
CA ILE A 45 -22.27 14.54 3.67
C ILE A 45 -22.07 13.23 4.42
N ASN A 46 -21.17 12.36 3.95
CA ASN A 46 -20.86 11.10 4.60
C ASN A 46 -19.43 10.65 4.27
N SER A 47 -18.75 10.06 5.26
CA SER A 47 -17.41 9.46 5.13
C SER A 47 -17.46 8.08 5.77
N ALA A 48 -17.08 7.05 5.02
CA ALA A 48 -16.88 5.71 5.57
C ALA A 48 -15.66 5.68 6.50
N GLN A 49 -15.52 4.58 7.25
CA GLN A 49 -14.34 4.34 8.09
C GLN A 49 -13.08 4.26 7.22
N GLU A 50 -12.00 4.86 7.72
CA GLU A 50 -10.67 4.79 7.12
C GLU A 50 -10.11 3.37 7.18
N ALA A 51 -9.49 2.93 6.09
CA ALA A 51 -8.79 1.65 6.00
C ALA A 51 -7.46 1.81 5.25
N GLU A 52 -6.44 1.11 5.72
CA GLU A 52 -5.13 1.08 5.07
C GLU A 52 -5.15 0.07 3.92
N TYR A 53 -4.69 0.52 2.75
CA TYR A 53 -4.55 -0.31 1.56
C TYR A 53 -3.14 -0.19 1.00
N CYS A 54 -2.57 -1.33 0.62
CA CYS A 54 -1.22 -1.42 0.09
C CYS A 54 -1.20 -2.15 -1.26
N GLY A 55 -0.19 -1.84 -2.08
CA GLY A 55 0.13 -2.59 -3.30
C GLY A 55 -1.03 -2.67 -4.31
N SER A 56 -1.35 -3.88 -4.78
CA SER A 56 -2.39 -4.09 -5.80
C SER A 56 -3.79 -3.66 -5.36
N GLU A 57 -4.08 -3.76 -4.06
CA GLU A 57 -5.37 -3.35 -3.51
C GLU A 57 -5.52 -1.82 -3.56
N LEU A 58 -4.46 -1.10 -3.20
CA LEU A 58 -4.45 0.36 -3.32
C LEU A 58 -4.60 0.81 -4.78
N ILE A 59 -3.94 0.13 -5.73
CA ILE A 59 -4.09 0.41 -7.17
C ILE A 59 -5.54 0.20 -7.61
N ARG A 60 -6.20 -0.86 -7.14
CA ARG A 60 -7.60 -1.15 -7.44
C ARG A 60 -8.54 -0.07 -6.89
N ILE A 61 -8.34 0.33 -5.63
CA ILE A 61 -9.13 1.41 -4.98
C ILE A 61 -8.97 2.71 -5.76
N GLN A 62 -7.73 3.15 -6.05
CA GLN A 62 -7.47 4.40 -6.77
C GLN A 62 -7.95 4.37 -8.23
N SER A 63 -8.04 3.19 -8.84
CA SER A 63 -8.59 3.02 -10.19
C SER A 63 -10.12 2.97 -10.22
N THR A 64 -10.79 2.96 -9.06
CA THR A 64 -12.25 2.93 -8.98
C THR A 64 -12.79 4.31 -9.34
N PRO A 65 -13.56 4.45 -10.44
CA PRO A 65 -14.11 5.74 -10.83
C PRO A 65 -15.17 6.21 -9.82
N PRO A 66 -15.34 7.53 -9.66
CA PRO A 66 -16.42 8.08 -8.84
C PRO A 66 -17.79 7.69 -9.42
N VAL A 67 -18.76 7.47 -8.53
CA VAL A 67 -20.14 7.16 -8.90
C VAL A 67 -21.02 8.36 -8.55
N THR A 68 -21.72 8.91 -9.54
CA THR A 68 -22.63 10.05 -9.36
C THR A 68 -24.07 9.64 -9.66
N ILE A 69 -24.97 9.89 -8.70
CA ILE A 69 -26.41 9.67 -8.80
C ILE A 69 -27.12 10.95 -8.35
N GLY A 70 -27.72 11.68 -9.30
CA GLY A 70 -28.32 12.99 -9.02
C GLY A 70 -27.25 14.02 -8.63
N SER A 71 -27.45 14.71 -7.49
CA SER A 71 -26.49 15.65 -6.90
C SER A 71 -25.42 14.98 -6.04
N THR A 72 -25.50 13.65 -5.87
CA THR A 72 -24.68 12.90 -4.92
C THR A 72 -23.55 12.18 -5.66
N THR A 73 -22.31 12.41 -5.25
CA THR A 73 -21.11 11.75 -5.79
C THR A 73 -20.38 11.00 -4.70
N THR A 74 -20.18 9.70 -4.90
CA THR A 74 -19.38 8.86 -4.02
C THR A 74 -18.03 8.57 -4.69
N LYS A 75 -16.93 8.83 -4.00
CA LYS A 75 -15.56 8.61 -4.52
C LYS A 75 -14.61 8.14 -3.43
N TRP A 76 -13.61 7.37 -3.84
CA TRP A 76 -12.49 7.03 -2.97
C TRP A 76 -11.51 8.20 -2.88
N GLU A 77 -11.12 8.53 -1.66
CA GLU A 77 -10.03 9.47 -1.38
C GLU A 77 -8.99 8.74 -0.54
N CYS A 78 -7.74 8.80 -0.97
CA CYS A 78 -6.60 8.13 -0.34
C CYS A 78 -5.54 9.17 0.01
N ASP A 79 -5.19 9.26 1.28
CA ASP A 79 -4.16 10.15 1.84
C ASP A 79 -2.83 9.39 2.03
#